data_AF-A0A850ADP1-F1
#
_entry.id   AF-A0A850ADP1-F1
#
_cell.length_a   1.000
_cell.length_b   1.000
_cell.length_c   1.000
_cell.angle_alpha   90.00
_cell.angle_beta   90.00
_cell.angle_gamma   90.00
#
_symmetry.space_group_name_H-M   'P 1'
#
loop_
_entity.id
_entity.type
_entity.pdbx_description
1 polymer ?
#
loop_
_entity_poly.entity_id
_entity_poly.type
_entity_poly.pdbx_seq_one_letter_code
_entity_poly.pdbx_strand_id
1 'polypeptide(L)' 'MPISERELPHTWEARLATGKLSEEEWKVLRDMVTAAEAESLEHAARLLDFKERELNLDETFYGF' A
#
# COMPACT_ATOMS: atom_id res chain seq x y z
N MET A 1 25.04 19.69 -0.58
CA MET A 1 24.34 18.39 -0.47
C MET A 1 23.01 18.56 -1.15
N PRO A 2 22.70 17.88 -2.27
CA PRO A 2 21.35 17.93 -2.82
C PRO A 2 20.44 17.13 -1.89
N ILE A 3 19.31 17.72 -1.57
CA ILE A 3 18.30 17.18 -0.67
C ILE A 3 17.71 15.97 -1.37
N SER A 4 17.83 14.83 -0.70
CA SER A 4 17.17 13.55 -0.89
C SER A 4 16.17 13.51 -2.04
N GLU A 5 16.45 12.64 -3.01
CA GLU A 5 15.41 11.87 -3.70
C GLU A 5 14.56 11.24 -2.59
N ARG A 6 13.56 12.00 -2.15
CA ARG A 6 12.52 11.54 -1.24
C ARG A 6 12.02 10.27 -1.89
N GLU A 7 12.40 9.14 -1.32
CA GLU A 7 11.69 7.88 -1.39
C GLU A 7 10.24 8.24 -1.09
N LEU A 8 9.48 8.54 -2.15
CA LEU A 8 8.05 8.64 -2.06
C LEU A 8 7.67 7.33 -1.40
N PRO A 9 6.98 7.32 -0.26
CA PRO A 9 6.66 6.05 0.35
C PRO A 9 5.86 5.28 -0.71
N HIS A 10 6.38 4.15 -1.17
CA HIS A 10 5.72 3.30 -2.17
C HIS A 10 4.46 2.64 -1.59
N THR A 11 4.10 2.99 -0.35
CA THR A 11 3.00 2.46 0.45
C THR A 11 1.65 2.95 -0.06
N TRP A 12 0.64 2.10 0.11
CA TRP A 12 -0.74 2.42 -0.26
C TRP A 12 -1.26 3.66 0.48
N GLU A 13 -0.93 3.82 1.77
CA GLU A 13 -1.32 5.00 2.56
C GLU A 13 -0.75 6.29 1.96
N ALA A 14 0.50 6.30 1.50
CA ALA A 14 1.11 7.49 0.92
C ALA A 14 0.57 7.79 -0.49
N ARG A 15 0.29 6.77 -1.30
CA ARG A 15 -0.38 6.94 -2.60
C ARG A 15 -1.79 7.47 -2.43
N LEU A 16 -2.52 7.00 -1.41
CA LEU A 16 -3.85 7.50 -1.05
C LEU A 16 -3.76 8.98 -0.63
N ALA A 17 -2.86 9.32 0.29
CA ALA A 17 -2.70 10.68 0.80
C ALA A 17 -2.23 11.68 -0.28
N THR A 18 -1.46 11.22 -1.27
CA THR A 18 -0.98 12.04 -2.39
C THR A 18 -1.93 12.06 -3.57
N GLY A 19 -3.02 11.28 -3.55
CA GLY A 19 -3.97 11.15 -4.65
C GLY A 19 -3.36 10.51 -5.91
N LYS A 20 -2.27 9.76 -5.77
CA LYS A 20 -1.53 9.11 -6.87
C LYS A 20 -1.97 7.66 -7.14
N LEU A 21 -3.01 7.20 -6.45
CA LEU A 21 -3.58 5.87 -6.70
C LEU A 21 -4.18 5.80 -8.12
N SER A 22 -3.89 4.70 -8.79
CA SER A 22 -4.51 4.35 -10.06
C SER A 22 -5.98 3.96 -9.87
N GLU A 23 -6.78 3.98 -10.94
CA GLU A 23 -8.20 3.58 -10.87
C GLU A 23 -8.38 2.14 -10.35
N GLU A 24 -7.46 1.25 -10.70
CA GLU A 24 -7.43 -0.14 -10.21
C GLU A 24 -7.16 -0.20 -8.70
N GLU A 25 -6.18 0.55 -8.20
CA GLU A 25 -5.87 0.62 -6.76
C GLU A 25 -7.06 1.20 -5.98
N TRP A 26 -7.73 2.22 -6.53
CA TRP A 26 -8.96 2.77 -5.97
C TRP A 26 -10.11 1.78 -5.93
N LYS A 27 -10.20 0.89 -6.93
CA LYS A 27 -11.20 -0.17 -6.98
C LYS A 27 -10.92 -1.19 -5.87
N VAL A 28 -9.67 -1.59 -5.68
CA VAL A 28 -9.26 -2.52 -4.61
C VAL A 28 -9.62 -1.97 -3.23
N LEU A 29 -9.27 -0.72 -2.93
CA LEU A 29 -9.60 -0.11 -1.64
C LEU A 29 -11.12 -0.04 -1.40
N ARG A 30 -11.89 0.31 -2.44
CA ARG A 30 -13.36 0.35 -2.36
C ARG A 30 -13.96 -1.03 -2.19
N ASP A 31 -13.41 -2.03 -2.86
CA ASP A 31 -13.85 -3.42 -2.75
C ASP A 31 -13.64 -3.95 -1.34
N MET A 32 -12.47 -3.69 -0.73
CA MET A 32 -12.18 -4.06 0.67
C MET A 32 -13.14 -3.41 1.67
N VAL A 33 -13.45 -2.12 1.49
CA VAL A 33 -14.44 -1.43 2.35
C VAL A 33 -15.84 -2.01 2.13
N THR A 34 -16.20 -2.31 0.88
CA THR A 34 -17.51 -2.90 0.53
C THR A 34 -17.65 -4.32 1.07
N ALA A 35 -16.57 -5.09 1.05
CA ALA A 35 -16.47 -6.44 1.61
C ALA A 35 -16.39 -6.45 3.15
N ALA A 36 -16.42 -5.28 3.80
CA ALA A 36 -16.23 -5.10 5.23
C ALA A 36 -14.90 -5.67 5.76
N GLU A 37 -13.89 -5.82 4.91
CA GLU A 37 -12.51 -6.15 5.31
C GLU A 37 -11.80 -4.96 5.95
N ALA A 38 -12.25 -3.74 5.63
CA ALA A 38 -11.72 -2.50 6.18
C ALA A 38 -12.84 -1.52 6.55
N GLU A 39 -12.67 -0.81 7.66
CA GLU A 39 -13.64 0.19 8.13
C GLU A 39 -13.62 1.47 7.28
N SER A 40 -12.54 1.72 6.55
CA SER A 40 -12.34 2.93 5.74
C SER A 40 -11.25 2.71 4.69
N LEU A 41 -11.17 3.59 3.69
CA LEU A 41 -10.14 3.53 2.64
C LEU A 41 -8.72 3.61 3.21
N GLU A 42 -8.51 4.43 4.24
CA GLU A 42 -7.23 4.52 4.95
C GLU A 42 -6.87 3.22 5.67
N HIS A 43 -7.86 2.57 6.28
CA HIS A 43 -7.68 1.26 6.93
C HIS A 43 -7.34 0.18 5.90
N ALA A 44 -8.01 0.18 4.74
CA ALA A 44 -7.72 -0.73 3.63
C ALA A 44 -6.29 -0.52 3.10
N ALA A 45 -5.86 0.73 2.94
CA ALA A 45 -4.51 1.06 2.50
C ALA A 45 -3.45 0.55 3.47
N ARG A 46 -3.67 0.68 4.78
CA ARG A 46 -2.75 0.14 5.81
C ARG A 46 -2.67 -1.38 5.79
N LEU A 47 -3.81 -2.07 5.60
CA LEU A 47 -3.84 -3.52 5.49
C LEU A 47 -3.08 -4.01 4.25
N LEU A 48 -3.23 -3.33 3.12
CA LEU A 48 -2.50 -3.65 1.89
C LEU A 48 -1.00 -3.38 2.04
N ASP A 49 -0.61 -2.27 2.68
CA ASP A 49 0.79 -1.99 2.99
C ASP A 49 1.42 -3.11 3.83
N PHE A 50 0.70 -3.57 4.86
CA PHE A 50 1.15 -4.67 5.69
C PHE A 50 1.30 -5.97 4.90
N LYS A 51 0.29 -6.33 4.08
CA LYS A 51 0.33 -7.52 3.21
C LYS A 51 1.49 -7.47 2.21
N GLU A 52 1.71 -6.33 1.55
CA GLU A 52 2.83 -6.18 0.61
C GLU A 52 4.20 -6.28 1.30
N ARG A 53 4.32 -5.78 2.54
CA ARG A 53 5.54 -5.93 3.33
C ARG A 53 5.78 -7.37 3.77
N GLU A 54 4.74 -8.10 4.17
CA GLU A 54 4.85 -9.53 4.49
C GLU A 54 5.25 -10.35 3.26
N LEU A 55 4.65 -10.07 2.09
CA LEU A 55 5.00 -10.73 0.83
C LEU A 55 6.46 -10.46 0.41
N ASN A 56 6.93 -9.21 0.51
CA ASN A 56 8.32 -8.87 0.17
C ASN A 56 9.35 -9.43 1.16
N LEU A 57 8.95 -9.71 2.41
CA LEU A 57 9.82 -10.34 3.41
C LEU A 57 10.04 -11.83 3.12
N ASP A 58 9.08 -12.50 2.49
CA ASP A 58 9.19 -13.93 2.17
C ASP A 58 10.17 -14.21 1.01
N GLU A 59 10.26 -13.30 0.03
CA GLU A 59 11.19 -13.43 -1.12
C GLU A 59 12.68 -13.35 -0.72
N THR A 60 13.02 -12.82 0.45
CA THR A 60 14.42 -12.79 0.93
C THR A 60 14.82 -14.02 1.74
N PHE A 61 13.89 -14.92 2.08
CA PHE A 61 14.20 -16.09 2.93
C PHE A 61 14.49 -17.39 2.15
N TYR A 62 14.09 -17.49 0.87
CA TYR A 62 14.35 -18.65 0.01
C TYR A 62 15.48 -18.43 -1.02
N GLY A 63 16.54 -17.72 -0.63
CA GLY A 63 17.82 -17.72 -1.34
C GLY A 63 18.78 -18.74 -0.75
N PHE A 64 18.62 -20.03 -1.08
CA PHE A 64 19.58 -21.11 -0.79
C PHE A 64 20.33 -21.51 -2.06
#